data_AF-A0A7I8ENF7-F1
#
_entry.id   AF-A0A7I8ENF7-F1
#
_cell.length_a   1.000
_cell.length_b   1.000
_cell.length_c   1.000
_cell.angle_alpha   90.00
_cell.angle_beta   90.00
_cell.angle_gamma   90.00
#
_symmetry.space_group_name_H-M   'P 1'
#
loop_
_entity.id
_entity.type
_entity.pdbx_description
1 polymer ?
#
loop_
_entity_poly.entity_id
_entity_poly.type
_entity_poly.pdbx_seq_one_letter_code
_entity_poly.pdbx_strand_id
1 'polypeptide(L)'
;MHQERIIHPQTRLIIAGAIGFLIAILATVRIWIPALSLLGHLSQFSPLVRADIIIKFLSPLLSFVLAGGWAWVLLFLGERLILGGRKHNTDDVVPSRKLNFQGTNQQEPQPPSSFAPAVTPQEGTTTWGTRRPIAVPPLFQLDPTTPWHDKNLPATPLPLTNPAWSPTADDVEEEEDAARAAAEGEGKATTTQAEQIMQSQVVDAPPEQQQQQKKTTGESQTTFSLQKPRELSQTPKPVTLTLLKQVRCWVQADDGTSVEVALRGGENAIRLIQLAYIAWRKGSSVDRDKMLTHVIARGKRRDMNTDQLGEVFDAAKRYLRRDLERARKELADNGHPITSTLDFFSNEPGFYWLHTSCKVVDLEKIEELYNTIQIARKEGILDQKLNGTIPGWVVEACQNLINAYPGDFLQTLLEKFPDEFGPWIKEPVTFYRDRYLDALLILANYETSLGRNYLDKDLTIEQNEDCRYHIGKAAQLFYDYAIYSINSRWDQKVKFAYRAGKDGERVVRSERAIRRGVVELGKLGNPDMIDQMYLNFTSRMSTLSEGTWKPNHATESDVAEAKQTTSEYRFSSQIPSHHDGK
;
A
#
# COMPACT_ATOMS: atom_id res chain seq x y z
N MET A 1 3.82 -4.40 64.87
CA MET A 1 2.64 -3.51 64.92
C MET A 1 2.83 -2.39 63.92
N HIS A 2 2.07 -2.36 62.83
CA HIS A 2 2.04 -1.19 61.94
C HIS A 2 0.81 -0.36 62.25
N GLN A 3 1.05 0.89 62.62
CA GLN A 3 0.02 1.86 62.97
C GLN A 3 -0.44 2.54 61.68
N GLU A 4 -1.45 1.96 61.02
CA GLU A 4 -2.05 2.57 59.83
C GLU A 4 -2.62 3.94 60.18
N ARG A 5 -1.96 5.00 59.68
CA ARG A 5 -2.49 6.36 59.77
C ARG A 5 -3.72 6.44 58.86
N ILE A 6 -4.88 6.61 59.45
CA ILE A 6 -6.14 6.83 58.73
C ILE A 6 -6.09 8.20 58.05
N ILE A 7 -5.57 8.23 56.83
CA ILE A 7 -5.53 9.43 55.97
C ILE A 7 -6.96 9.80 55.60
N HIS A 8 -7.41 10.98 56.04
CA HIS A 8 -8.76 11.50 55.82
C HIS A 8 -9.17 11.44 54.33
N PRO A 9 -10.44 11.13 54.00
CA PRO A 9 -10.86 10.99 52.60
C PRO A 9 -10.65 12.27 51.77
N GLN A 10 -10.77 13.45 52.40
CA GLN A 10 -10.48 14.75 51.77
C GLN A 10 -9.03 14.88 51.30
N THR A 11 -8.04 14.44 52.09
CA THR A 11 -6.63 14.51 51.67
C THR A 11 -6.32 13.53 50.54
N ARG A 12 -7.01 12.38 50.46
CA ARG A 12 -6.89 11.48 49.30
C ARG A 12 -7.43 12.13 48.01
N LEU A 13 -8.56 12.84 48.09
CA LEU A 13 -9.13 13.56 46.94
C LEU A 13 -8.20 14.68 46.44
N ILE A 14 -7.64 15.47 47.37
CA ILE A 14 -6.69 16.56 47.05
C ILE A 14 -5.42 15.99 46.40
N ILE A 15 -4.87 14.89 46.92
CA ILE A 15 -3.69 14.22 46.34
C ILE A 15 -4.00 13.69 44.93
N ALA A 16 -5.14 13.04 44.73
CA ALA A 16 -5.54 12.54 43.41
C ALA A 16 -5.73 13.69 42.39
N GLY A 17 -6.36 14.80 42.80
CA GLY A 17 -6.50 16.00 41.98
C GLY A 17 -5.16 16.64 41.62
N ALA A 18 -4.24 16.76 42.59
CA ALA A 18 -2.89 17.29 42.35
C ALA A 18 -2.07 16.41 41.39
N ILE A 19 -2.14 15.09 41.52
CA ILE A 19 -1.49 14.13 40.61
C ILE A 19 -2.08 14.25 39.20
N GLY A 20 -3.41 14.29 39.07
CA GLY A 20 -4.08 14.45 37.77
C GLY A 20 -3.70 15.76 37.07
N PHE A 21 -3.67 16.86 37.82
CA PHE A 21 -3.25 18.17 37.31
C PHE A 21 -1.78 18.18 36.87
N LEU A 22 -0.89 17.55 37.64
CA LEU A 22 0.54 17.46 37.31
C LEU A 22 0.81 16.58 36.07
N ILE A 23 0.10 15.46 35.92
CA ILE A 23 0.14 14.63 34.70
C ILE A 23 -0.34 15.44 33.49
N ALA A 24 -1.38 16.25 33.64
CA ALA A 24 -1.92 17.08 32.58
C ALA A 24 -0.99 18.25 32.18
N ILE A 25 -0.28 18.86 33.14
CA ILE A 25 0.81 19.81 32.85
C ILE A 25 1.93 19.11 32.06
N LEU A 26 2.36 17.91 32.48
CA LEU A 26 3.42 17.18 31.77
C LEU A 26 3.00 16.79 30.34
N ALA A 27 1.74 16.42 30.13
CA ALA A 27 1.19 16.13 28.81
C ALA A 27 1.14 17.38 27.91
N THR A 28 0.65 18.51 28.43
CA THR A 28 0.58 19.78 27.67
C THR A 28 1.97 20.32 27.34
N VAL A 29 2.91 20.31 28.29
CA VAL A 29 4.32 20.70 28.07
C VAL A 29 4.99 19.82 27.00
N ARG A 30 4.77 18.50 27.03
CA ARG A 30 5.33 17.56 26.04
C ARG A 30 4.80 17.79 24.62
N ILE A 31 3.60 18.32 24.48
CA ILE A 31 3.02 18.73 23.18
C ILE A 31 3.52 20.12 22.76
N TRP A 32 3.65 21.06 23.71
CA TRP A 32 4.07 22.44 23.44
C TRP A 32 5.54 22.58 23.03
N ILE A 33 6.48 21.89 23.70
CA ILE A 33 7.92 22.01 23.40
C ILE A 33 8.28 21.78 21.92
N PRO A 34 7.89 20.65 21.28
CA PRO A 34 8.19 20.42 19.86
C PRO A 34 7.37 21.30 18.92
N ALA A 35 6.32 21.96 19.41
CA ALA A 35 5.49 22.85 18.61
C ALA A 35 6.01 24.32 18.66
N LEU A 36 6.65 24.73 19.75
CA LEU A 36 7.34 26.03 19.89
C LEU A 36 8.49 26.22 18.89
N SER A 37 9.21 25.15 18.51
CA SER A 37 10.25 25.25 17.48
C SER A 37 9.69 25.59 16.10
N LEU A 38 8.44 25.18 15.79
CA LEU A 38 7.75 25.55 14.55
C LEU A 38 7.35 27.03 14.52
N LEU A 39 7.10 27.66 15.68
CA LEU A 39 6.83 29.10 15.74
C LEU A 39 8.05 29.94 15.30
N GLY A 40 9.28 29.44 15.46
CA GLY A 40 10.50 30.10 14.95
C GLY A 40 10.52 30.29 13.43
N HIS A 41 9.74 29.48 12.69
CA HIS A 41 9.65 29.52 11.22
C HIS A 41 8.37 30.20 10.70
N LEU A 42 7.50 30.74 11.58
CA LEU A 42 6.21 31.34 11.19
C LEU A 42 6.34 32.47 10.15
N SER A 43 7.46 33.20 10.15
CA SER A 43 7.72 34.29 9.19
C SER A 43 7.86 33.80 7.73
N GLN A 44 8.11 32.52 7.50
CA GLN A 44 8.32 31.92 6.18
C GLN A 44 7.02 31.41 5.51
N PHE A 45 5.94 31.24 6.27
CA PHE A 45 4.66 30.72 5.75
C PHE A 45 3.72 31.82 5.26
N SER A 46 2.78 31.49 4.36
CA SER A 46 1.73 32.41 3.91
C SER A 46 0.74 32.76 5.05
N PRO A 47 0.08 33.93 5.03
CA PRO A 47 -0.76 34.37 6.15
C PRO A 47 -1.93 33.41 6.47
N LEU A 48 -2.48 32.73 5.47
CA LEU A 48 -3.53 31.70 5.67
C LEU A 48 -2.98 30.46 6.39
N VAL A 49 -1.77 30.01 6.04
CA VAL A 49 -1.11 28.88 6.73
C VAL A 49 -0.73 29.26 8.16
N ARG A 50 -0.32 30.52 8.41
CA ARG A 50 -0.11 31.02 9.78
C ARG A 50 -1.39 30.95 10.61
N ALA A 51 -2.53 31.36 10.04
CA ALA A 51 -3.82 31.30 10.74
C ALA A 51 -4.24 29.85 11.07
N ASP A 52 -4.11 28.91 10.13
CA ASP A 52 -4.39 27.49 10.36
C ASP A 52 -3.47 26.87 11.43
N ILE A 53 -2.17 27.19 11.42
CA ILE A 53 -1.23 26.77 12.47
C ILE A 53 -1.64 27.34 13.83
N ILE A 54 -1.97 28.63 13.93
CA ILE A 54 -2.42 29.27 15.17
C ILE A 54 -3.71 28.64 15.70
N ILE A 55 -4.68 28.36 14.84
CA ILE A 55 -5.96 27.71 15.22
C ILE A 55 -5.69 26.28 15.72
N LYS A 56 -4.84 25.51 15.04
CA LYS A 56 -4.43 24.16 15.47
C LYS A 56 -3.63 24.17 16.77
N PHE A 57 -2.97 25.27 17.12
CA PHE A 57 -2.26 25.46 18.39
C PHE A 57 -3.19 25.87 19.54
N LEU A 58 -4.14 26.78 19.28
CA LEU A 58 -5.11 27.25 20.28
C LEU A 58 -6.19 26.21 20.59
N SER A 59 -6.64 25.44 19.60
CA SER A 59 -7.76 24.49 19.76
C SER A 59 -7.54 23.45 20.87
N PRO A 60 -6.37 22.78 20.99
CA PRO A 60 -6.07 21.88 22.11
C PRO A 60 -6.01 22.61 23.46
N LEU A 61 -5.47 23.83 23.50
CA LEU A 61 -5.39 24.63 24.72
C LEU A 61 -6.79 25.02 25.22
N LEU A 62 -7.65 25.51 24.32
CA LEU A 62 -9.02 25.89 24.62
C LEU A 62 -9.85 24.67 25.07
N SER A 63 -9.70 23.54 24.38
CA SER A 63 -10.34 22.27 24.74
C SER A 63 -9.90 21.79 26.13
N PHE A 64 -8.62 21.95 26.48
CA PHE A 64 -8.09 21.60 27.78
C PHE A 64 -8.62 22.51 28.91
N VAL A 65 -8.67 23.83 28.68
CA VAL A 65 -9.26 24.79 29.63
C VAL A 65 -10.74 24.52 29.85
N LEU A 66 -11.50 24.23 28.78
CA LEU A 66 -12.90 23.82 28.86
C LEU A 66 -13.07 22.52 29.67
N ALA A 67 -12.30 21.47 29.36
CA ALA A 67 -12.37 20.20 30.08
C ALA A 67 -12.01 20.34 31.57
N GLY A 68 -10.98 21.12 31.90
CA GLY A 68 -10.60 21.44 33.27
C GLY A 68 -11.67 22.24 34.02
N GLY A 69 -12.27 23.23 33.37
CA GLY A 69 -13.40 24.00 33.91
C GLY A 69 -14.62 23.13 34.19
N TRP A 70 -15.00 22.26 33.26
CA TRP A 70 -16.09 21.30 33.45
C TRP A 70 -15.81 20.29 34.57
N ALA A 71 -14.60 19.76 34.67
CA ALA A 71 -14.20 18.87 35.77
C ALA A 71 -14.29 19.58 37.14
N TRP A 72 -13.89 20.85 37.21
CA TRP A 72 -14.00 21.66 38.43
C TRP A 72 -15.46 21.93 38.82
N VAL A 73 -16.31 22.29 37.85
CA VAL A 73 -17.76 22.48 38.06
C VAL A 73 -18.43 21.20 38.55
N LEU A 74 -18.09 20.04 37.96
CA LEU A 74 -18.62 18.74 38.38
C LEU A 74 -18.18 18.34 39.79
N LEU A 75 -16.92 18.62 40.16
CA LEU A 75 -16.44 18.41 41.54
C LEU A 75 -17.18 19.32 42.54
N PHE A 76 -17.39 20.60 42.20
CA PHE A 76 -18.09 21.55 43.06
C PHE A 76 -19.58 21.22 43.23
N LEU A 77 -20.26 20.78 42.17
CA LEU A 77 -21.63 20.27 42.25
C LEU A 77 -21.69 18.96 43.06
N GLY A 78 -20.75 18.04 42.84
CA GLY A 78 -20.66 16.79 43.58
C GLY A 78 -20.49 17.02 45.09
N GLU A 79 -19.62 17.94 45.49
CA GLU A 79 -19.43 18.31 46.89
C GLU A 79 -20.72 18.87 47.51
N ARG A 80 -21.42 19.79 46.80
CA ARG A 80 -22.71 20.33 47.27
C ARG A 80 -23.82 19.29 47.36
N LEU A 81 -23.91 18.35 46.43
CA LEU A 81 -24.95 17.30 46.44
C LEU A 81 -24.68 16.26 47.55
N ILE A 82 -23.41 15.86 47.73
CA ILE A 82 -23.04 14.80 48.67
C ILE A 82 -23.01 15.31 50.13
N LEU A 83 -22.59 16.56 50.38
CA LEU A 83 -22.61 17.16 51.73
C LEU A 83 -23.92 17.90 52.05
N GLY A 84 -24.62 18.43 51.04
CA GLY A 84 -25.90 19.14 51.24
C GLY A 84 -27.04 18.24 51.71
N GLY A 85 -27.01 16.95 51.38
CA GLY A 85 -28.01 15.96 51.80
C GLY A 85 -27.95 15.55 53.29
N ARG A 86 -26.98 16.04 54.08
CA ARG A 86 -26.75 15.59 55.46
C ARG A 86 -27.15 16.62 56.52
N LYS A 87 -28.40 17.12 56.44
CA LYS A 87 -29.06 17.83 57.55
C LYS A 87 -30.11 16.92 58.20
N HIS A 88 -29.95 16.73 59.51
CA HIS A 88 -30.87 16.09 60.46
C HIS A 88 -31.57 14.79 60.02
N ASN A 89 -31.02 13.67 60.48
CA ASN A 89 -31.76 12.84 61.43
C ASN A 89 -30.75 12.33 62.48
N THR A 90 -30.87 12.88 63.69
CA THR A 90 -30.37 12.27 64.92
C THR A 90 -31.40 11.26 65.41
N ASP A 91 -30.95 10.33 66.27
CA ASP A 91 -31.78 9.37 67.04
C ASP A 91 -32.38 8.24 66.17
N ASP A 92 -32.04 6.95 66.31
CA ASP A 92 -31.94 6.15 67.54
C ASP A 92 -30.97 4.92 67.49
N VAL A 93 -30.30 4.71 68.63
CA VAL A 93 -30.10 3.45 69.41
C VAL A 93 -30.05 2.06 68.70
N VAL A 94 -28.84 1.48 68.54
CA VAL A 94 -28.24 0.29 69.25
C VAL A 94 -29.19 -0.88 69.68
N PRO A 95 -28.83 -2.21 69.71
CA PRO A 95 -27.50 -2.85 69.65
C PRO A 95 -27.29 -4.09 68.72
N SER A 96 -26.00 -4.41 68.60
CA SER A 96 -25.34 -5.69 68.30
C SER A 96 -26.08 -7.02 68.59
N ARG A 97 -25.87 -8.01 67.70
CA ARG A 97 -25.91 -9.44 68.05
C ARG A 97 -24.76 -10.21 67.40
N LYS A 98 -23.87 -10.80 68.21
CA LYS A 98 -22.86 -11.78 67.78
C LYS A 98 -23.52 -13.14 67.57
N LEU A 99 -23.02 -13.95 66.63
CA LEU A 99 -23.08 -15.41 66.72
C LEU A 99 -21.97 -16.07 65.90
N ASN A 100 -21.23 -16.96 66.57
CA ASN A 100 -20.22 -17.85 65.97
C ASN A 100 -20.91 -19.10 65.40
N PHE A 101 -20.28 -19.77 64.43
CA PHE A 101 -20.22 -21.24 64.20
C PHE A 101 -19.25 -21.40 62.99
N GLN A 102 -18.07 -22.04 63.05
CA GLN A 102 -17.80 -23.48 63.25
C GLN A 102 -18.71 -24.34 62.33
N GLY A 103 -18.26 -25.19 61.42
CA GLY A 103 -16.92 -25.63 61.03
C GLY A 103 -16.94 -27.14 60.80
N THR A 104 -16.85 -27.60 59.54
CA THR A 104 -16.85 -29.05 59.21
C THR A 104 -15.98 -29.34 57.99
N ASN A 105 -15.25 -30.46 58.04
CA ASN A 105 -14.33 -30.96 57.01
C ASN A 105 -15.03 -31.89 55.98
N GLN A 106 -14.20 -32.48 55.10
CA GLN A 106 -14.43 -33.69 54.27
C GLN A 106 -15.06 -33.48 52.88
N GLN A 107 -14.73 -34.27 51.83
CA GLN A 107 -13.56 -35.13 51.53
C GLN A 107 -13.65 -35.53 50.04
N GLU A 108 -12.51 -35.75 49.36
CA GLU A 108 -12.46 -36.27 47.97
C GLU A 108 -12.95 -37.74 47.90
N PRO A 109 -13.55 -38.19 46.78
CA PRO A 109 -12.79 -39.07 45.87
C PRO A 109 -13.20 -39.06 44.37
N GLN A 110 -12.27 -39.42 43.46
CA GLN A 110 -12.51 -40.01 42.11
C GLN A 110 -12.94 -41.51 42.24
N PRO A 111 -13.06 -42.39 41.19
CA PRO A 111 -12.93 -42.31 39.70
C PRO A 111 -14.14 -43.05 39.00
N PRO A 112 -14.07 -43.89 37.92
CA PRO A 112 -13.15 -44.07 36.76
C PRO A 112 -13.82 -44.19 35.34
N SER A 113 -12.94 -44.44 34.35
CA SER A 113 -13.04 -44.72 32.89
C SER A 113 -14.06 -45.69 32.24
N SER A 114 -14.33 -45.46 30.93
CA SER A 114 -14.27 -46.45 29.80
C SER A 114 -14.15 -45.72 28.45
N PHE A 115 -13.20 -45.98 27.52
CA PHE A 115 -13.16 -47.05 26.49
C PHE A 115 -14.52 -47.31 25.81
N ALA A 116 -14.72 -47.40 24.47
CA ALA A 116 -13.88 -47.32 23.24
C ALA A 116 -14.86 -47.04 22.04
N PRO A 117 -14.62 -47.30 20.73
CA PRO A 117 -13.41 -47.64 19.98
C PRO A 117 -13.17 -46.77 18.71
N ALA A 118 -12.19 -47.16 17.88
CA ALA A 118 -11.80 -46.46 16.66
C ALA A 118 -12.78 -46.64 15.47
N VAL A 119 -12.87 -45.60 14.63
CA VAL A 119 -13.41 -45.67 13.26
C VAL A 119 -12.42 -44.98 12.33
N THR A 120 -11.89 -45.72 11.36
CA THR A 120 -11.10 -45.21 10.23
C THR A 120 -12.01 -44.59 9.17
N PRO A 121 -11.61 -43.46 8.58
CA PRO A 121 -11.97 -43.14 7.20
C PRO A 121 -10.73 -42.98 6.32
N GLN A 122 -10.69 -43.85 5.31
CA GLN A 122 -10.15 -43.72 3.95
C GLN A 122 -9.15 -42.60 3.61
N GLU A 123 -8.12 -43.03 2.88
CA GLU A 123 -7.27 -42.21 2.02
C GLU A 123 -8.11 -41.40 1.01
N GLY A 124 -8.32 -40.12 1.33
CA GLY A 124 -8.83 -39.12 0.39
C GLY A 124 -7.70 -38.26 -0.15
N THR A 125 -7.25 -38.53 -1.37
CA THR A 125 -6.14 -37.81 -2.04
C THR A 125 -6.53 -36.37 -2.37
N THR A 126 -6.48 -35.48 -1.37
CA THR A 126 -6.59 -34.03 -1.59
C THR A 126 -5.30 -33.51 -2.21
N THR A 127 -5.20 -33.67 -3.52
CA THR A 127 -4.22 -32.96 -4.35
C THR A 127 -4.51 -31.46 -4.27
N TRP A 128 -3.88 -30.81 -3.30
CA TRP A 128 -3.78 -29.35 -3.27
C TRP A 128 -3.10 -28.89 -4.54
N GLY A 129 -3.90 -28.51 -5.53
CA GLY A 129 -3.45 -28.14 -6.85
C GLY A 129 -2.44 -27.01 -6.74
N THR A 130 -1.18 -27.32 -7.02
CA THR A 130 -0.07 -26.37 -7.02
C THR A 130 -0.36 -25.29 -8.06
N ARG A 131 -1.02 -24.19 -7.63
CA ARG A 131 -1.25 -23.02 -8.45
C ARG A 131 0.11 -22.43 -8.82
N ARG A 132 0.65 -22.87 -9.96
CA ARG A 132 1.76 -22.19 -10.61
C ARG A 132 1.32 -20.73 -10.79
N PRO A 133 2.14 -19.73 -10.42
CA PRO A 133 1.87 -18.39 -10.86
C PRO A 133 1.87 -18.41 -12.38
N ILE A 134 0.74 -18.04 -12.99
CA ILE A 134 0.68 -17.77 -14.41
C ILE A 134 1.59 -16.57 -14.61
N ALA A 135 2.77 -16.79 -15.17
CA ALA A 135 3.54 -15.73 -15.78
C ALA A 135 2.68 -15.25 -16.96
N VAL A 136 1.93 -14.18 -16.75
CA VAL A 136 1.15 -13.54 -17.81
C VAL A 136 2.19 -13.05 -18.82
N PRO A 137 2.23 -13.59 -20.06
CA PRO A 137 3.08 -13.00 -21.08
C PRO A 137 2.63 -11.55 -21.30
N PRO A 138 3.51 -10.62 -21.68
CA PRO A 138 3.07 -9.28 -22.05
C PRO A 138 1.98 -9.41 -23.12
N LEU A 139 0.78 -8.84 -22.87
CA LEU A 139 -0.36 -8.99 -23.80
C LEU A 139 -0.05 -8.48 -25.21
N PHE A 140 0.99 -7.66 -25.34
CA PHE A 140 1.54 -7.14 -26.58
C PHE A 140 2.93 -7.71 -26.86
N GLN A 141 3.02 -8.97 -27.30
CA GLN A 141 4.07 -9.35 -28.25
C GLN A 141 3.64 -8.87 -29.64
N LEU A 142 3.78 -7.55 -29.85
CA LEU A 142 3.75 -6.97 -31.18
C LEU A 142 5.04 -7.40 -31.89
N ASP A 143 4.93 -8.41 -32.75
CA ASP A 143 5.97 -8.72 -33.73
C ASP A 143 5.96 -7.61 -34.80
N PRO A 144 7.01 -6.78 -34.91
CA PRO A 144 7.04 -5.67 -35.86
C PRO A 144 7.18 -6.14 -37.32
N THR A 145 7.22 -7.44 -37.60
CA THR A 145 7.43 -8.01 -38.95
C THR A 145 6.17 -8.56 -39.62
N THR A 146 5.02 -8.59 -38.93
CA THR A 146 3.74 -9.09 -39.50
C THR A 146 2.74 -7.95 -39.76
N PRO A 147 2.61 -7.47 -41.01
CA PRO A 147 1.51 -6.57 -41.37
C PRO A 147 0.16 -7.31 -41.28
N TRP A 148 -0.85 -6.65 -40.70
CA TRP A 148 -2.17 -7.22 -40.38
C TRP A 148 -3.08 -7.42 -41.61
N HIS A 149 -2.60 -8.15 -42.62
CA HIS A 149 -3.27 -8.36 -43.91
C HIS A 149 -3.36 -9.84 -44.31
N ASP A 150 -3.73 -10.71 -43.36
CA ASP A 150 -4.24 -12.04 -43.69
C ASP A 150 -5.77 -12.05 -43.70
N LYS A 151 -6.37 -12.24 -44.87
CA LYS A 151 -7.83 -12.25 -45.09
C LYS A 151 -8.51 -13.56 -44.63
N ASN A 152 -7.76 -14.48 -44.03
CA ASN A 152 -8.23 -15.81 -43.65
C ASN A 152 -8.31 -15.94 -42.13
N LEU A 153 -9.44 -15.52 -41.55
CA LEU A 153 -9.76 -15.81 -40.14
C LEU A 153 -9.87 -17.33 -39.95
N PRO A 154 -9.17 -17.93 -38.96
CA PRO A 154 -9.40 -19.33 -38.60
C PRO A 154 -10.79 -19.45 -37.94
N ALA A 155 -11.71 -20.14 -38.62
CA ALA A 155 -13.05 -20.41 -38.09
C ALA A 155 -12.97 -21.26 -36.82
N THR A 156 -13.07 -20.60 -35.67
CA THR A 156 -13.18 -21.27 -34.36
C THR A 156 -14.62 -21.72 -34.18
N PRO A 157 -14.90 -23.01 -33.85
CA PRO A 157 -16.27 -23.44 -33.62
C PRO A 157 -16.85 -22.74 -32.38
N LEU A 158 -18.09 -22.26 -32.51
CA LEU A 158 -18.83 -21.64 -31.40
C LEU A 158 -18.90 -22.60 -30.20
N PRO A 159 -18.65 -22.13 -28.96
CA PRO A 159 -18.87 -22.96 -27.78
C PRO A 159 -20.37 -23.27 -27.65
N LEU A 160 -20.70 -24.51 -27.31
CA LEU A 160 -22.08 -24.86 -26.94
C LEU A 160 -22.51 -24.02 -25.73
N THR A 161 -23.55 -23.21 -25.92
CA THR A 161 -24.18 -22.46 -24.85
C THR A 161 -24.78 -23.43 -23.83
N ASN A 162 -24.48 -23.18 -22.55
CA ASN A 162 -25.04 -23.96 -21.45
C ASN A 162 -26.54 -23.60 -21.31
N PRO A 163 -27.49 -24.53 -21.46
CA PRO A 163 -28.92 -24.22 -21.45
C PRO A 163 -29.45 -23.68 -20.11
N ALA A 164 -28.62 -23.68 -19.06
CA ALA A 164 -28.95 -23.05 -17.77
C ALA A 164 -28.98 -21.51 -17.80
N TRP A 165 -28.52 -20.85 -18.87
CA TRP A 165 -28.44 -19.38 -18.99
C TRP A 165 -29.38 -18.79 -20.06
N SER A 166 -30.33 -19.58 -20.56
CA SER A 166 -31.44 -19.07 -21.37
C SER A 166 -32.43 -18.34 -20.45
N PRO A 167 -32.83 -17.08 -20.74
CA PRO A 167 -33.92 -16.45 -20.00
C PRO A 167 -35.22 -17.24 -20.20
N THR A 168 -35.99 -17.37 -19.14
CA THR A 168 -37.35 -17.93 -19.19
C THR A 168 -38.27 -16.96 -19.94
N ALA A 169 -39.23 -17.49 -20.70
CA ALA A 169 -40.08 -16.67 -21.57
C ALA A 169 -40.99 -15.68 -20.81
N ASP A 170 -41.12 -15.86 -19.49
CA ASP A 170 -41.94 -15.03 -18.61
C ASP A 170 -41.28 -13.67 -18.28
N ASP A 171 -39.95 -13.54 -18.45
CA ASP A 171 -39.21 -12.31 -18.11
C ASP A 171 -39.29 -11.21 -19.19
N VAL A 172 -39.98 -11.48 -20.32
CA VAL A 172 -40.04 -10.56 -21.48
C VAL A 172 -41.28 -9.65 -21.46
N GLU A 173 -42.37 -10.05 -20.79
CA GLU A 173 -43.62 -9.27 -20.80
C GLU A 173 -43.64 -8.10 -19.79
N GLU A 174 -42.81 -8.08 -18.74
CA GLU A 174 -42.76 -6.94 -17.79
C GLU A 174 -41.96 -5.73 -18.32
N GLU A 175 -41.08 -5.89 -19.32
CA GLU A 175 -40.22 -4.79 -19.81
C GLU A 175 -40.89 -3.91 -20.89
N GLU A 176 -41.85 -4.44 -21.68
CA GLU A 176 -42.59 -3.63 -22.68
C GLU A 176 -43.60 -2.66 -22.05
N ASP A 177 -44.25 -3.02 -20.93
CA ASP A 177 -45.23 -2.15 -20.28
C ASP A 177 -44.58 -0.97 -19.52
N ALA A 178 -43.36 -1.16 -18.99
CA ALA A 178 -42.59 -0.08 -18.38
C ALA A 178 -42.19 1.01 -19.39
N ALA A 179 -41.90 0.63 -20.63
CA ALA A 179 -41.50 1.55 -21.69
C ALA A 179 -42.65 2.45 -22.18
N ARG A 180 -43.91 1.98 -22.11
CA ARG A 180 -45.09 2.76 -22.53
C ARG A 180 -45.51 3.84 -21.52
N ALA A 181 -45.22 3.66 -20.22
CA ALA A 181 -45.59 4.63 -19.18
C ALA A 181 -44.74 5.91 -19.18
N ALA A 182 -43.58 5.93 -19.85
CA ALA A 182 -42.63 7.04 -19.83
C ALA A 182 -42.82 8.08 -20.96
N ALA A 183 -43.76 7.87 -21.89
CA ALA A 183 -43.90 8.68 -23.11
C ALA A 183 -44.93 9.83 -23.03
N GLU A 184 -45.78 9.90 -22.01
CA GLU A 184 -46.77 10.97 -21.83
C GLU A 184 -46.42 11.87 -20.63
N GLY A 185 -45.65 12.94 -20.88
CA GLY A 185 -45.12 13.78 -19.79
C GLY A 185 -44.57 15.16 -20.15
N GLU A 186 -44.94 15.76 -21.28
CA GLU A 186 -44.59 17.18 -21.54
C GLU A 186 -45.49 18.15 -20.76
N GLY A 187 -44.90 19.07 -19.98
CA GLY A 187 -45.70 20.10 -19.29
C GLY A 187 -44.98 21.13 -18.41
N LYS A 188 -44.60 22.27 -19.04
CA LYS A 188 -44.41 23.63 -18.46
C LYS A 188 -43.15 24.00 -17.65
N ALA A 189 -42.40 24.94 -18.24
CA ALA A 189 -41.83 26.18 -17.67
C ALA A 189 -40.84 26.10 -16.47
N THR A 190 -39.83 26.96 -16.32
CA THR A 190 -39.83 28.42 -16.59
C THR A 190 -38.42 28.97 -16.83
N THR A 191 -38.31 30.00 -17.68
CA THR A 191 -37.10 30.77 -17.97
C THR A 191 -36.76 31.78 -16.86
N THR A 192 -35.47 31.99 -16.56
CA THR A 192 -35.00 33.29 -16.01
C THR A 192 -33.62 33.65 -16.53
N GLN A 193 -33.44 34.92 -16.91
CA GLN A 193 -32.21 35.51 -17.46
C GLN A 193 -31.26 35.94 -16.33
N ALA A 194 -29.95 36.05 -16.62
CA ALA A 194 -29.16 37.29 -16.50
C ALA A 194 -27.65 37.05 -16.64
N GLU A 195 -27.09 37.35 -17.82
CA GLU A 195 -25.72 37.87 -17.90
C GLU A 195 -25.74 39.37 -17.58
N GLN A 196 -24.77 39.88 -16.80
CA GLN A 196 -24.04 41.15 -17.03
C GLN A 196 -23.17 41.52 -15.81
N ILE A 197 -22.26 42.49 -16.03
CA ILE A 197 -21.39 43.18 -15.04
C ILE A 197 -20.16 42.31 -14.63
N MET A 198 -18.89 42.69 -14.89
CA MET A 198 -18.33 44.00 -15.25
C MET A 198 -17.01 43.91 -16.04
N GLN A 199 -16.80 44.81 -17.01
CA GLN A 199 -15.49 45.22 -17.53
C GLN A 199 -15.19 46.67 -17.09
N SER A 200 -13.92 47.00 -16.84
CA SER A 200 -13.34 48.35 -17.02
C SER A 200 -11.80 48.28 -16.95
N GLN A 201 -11.12 48.58 -18.06
CA GLN A 201 -10.34 49.82 -18.34
C GLN A 201 -8.90 49.78 -17.78
N VAL A 202 -7.83 49.67 -18.58
CA VAL A 202 -7.29 50.55 -19.64
C VAL A 202 -6.59 51.80 -19.09
N VAL A 203 -5.26 51.86 -19.28
CA VAL A 203 -4.42 53.06 -19.25
C VAL A 203 -3.24 52.88 -20.21
N ASP A 204 -3.00 53.88 -21.06
CA ASP A 204 -1.86 54.03 -21.99
C ASP A 204 -1.17 55.39 -21.68
N ALA A 205 0.03 55.77 -22.12
CA ALA A 205 1.04 55.22 -23.05
C ALA A 205 2.44 55.71 -22.53
N PRO A 206 3.45 56.13 -23.31
CA PRO A 206 3.95 55.77 -24.66
C PRO A 206 5.47 55.36 -24.63
N PRO A 207 6.18 55.16 -25.77
CA PRO A 207 7.51 54.52 -25.79
C PRO A 207 8.71 55.47 -26.00
N GLU A 208 9.93 54.99 -25.71
CA GLU A 208 11.18 55.58 -26.23
C GLU A 208 12.09 54.54 -26.91
N GLN A 209 12.75 55.00 -27.97
CA GLN A 209 13.90 54.38 -28.63
C GLN A 209 15.19 54.93 -27.95
N GLN A 210 16.44 54.46 -28.11
CA GLN A 210 17.10 53.80 -29.25
C GLN A 210 18.51 53.29 -28.81
N GLN A 211 19.01 52.20 -29.42
CA GLN A 211 20.44 51.85 -29.65
C GLN A 211 21.48 51.83 -28.48
N GLN A 212 22.10 50.65 -28.25
CA GLN A 212 23.52 50.41 -28.59
C GLN A 212 23.96 48.92 -28.54
N GLN A 213 24.28 48.40 -29.73
CA GLN A 213 25.46 47.60 -30.11
C GLN A 213 25.97 46.36 -29.30
N LYS A 214 25.72 45.17 -29.91
CA LYS A 214 26.74 44.26 -30.54
C LYS A 214 27.63 43.36 -29.64
N LYS A 215 27.65 42.05 -30.02
CA LYS A 215 28.56 40.95 -29.57
C LYS A 215 28.35 40.48 -28.11
N THR A 216 28.34 39.18 -27.76
CA THR A 216 28.76 37.96 -28.49
C THR A 216 27.87 36.76 -28.12
N THR A 217 27.82 35.75 -29.00
CA THR A 217 27.23 34.42 -28.81
C THR A 217 27.59 33.78 -27.46
N GLY A 218 26.61 33.17 -26.80
CA GLY A 218 26.80 32.46 -25.54
C GLY A 218 25.49 32.20 -24.81
N GLU A 219 24.58 31.44 -25.42
CA GLU A 219 23.37 30.97 -24.73
C GLU A 219 23.78 30.14 -23.51
N SER A 220 23.71 30.77 -22.34
CA SER A 220 23.79 30.06 -21.07
C SER A 220 22.49 29.31 -20.87
N GLN A 221 22.41 28.13 -21.49
CA GLN A 221 21.54 27.08 -20.98
C GLN A 221 21.90 26.90 -19.50
N THR A 222 21.05 27.38 -18.60
CA THR A 222 21.06 27.01 -17.19
C THR A 222 20.65 25.55 -17.10
N THR A 223 21.57 24.69 -17.52
CA THR A 223 21.57 23.27 -17.23
C THR A 223 21.57 23.17 -15.72
N PHE A 224 20.41 22.84 -15.16
CA PHE A 224 20.31 22.26 -13.84
C PHE A 224 21.07 20.94 -13.92
N SER A 225 22.38 21.02 -13.71
CA SER A 225 23.24 19.86 -13.49
C SER A 225 22.82 19.30 -12.16
N LEU A 226 21.84 18.39 -12.22
CA LEU A 226 21.41 17.57 -11.11
C LEU A 226 22.68 16.91 -10.58
N GLN A 227 23.19 17.39 -9.45
CA GLN A 227 24.47 16.92 -8.94
C GLN A 227 24.34 15.41 -8.74
N LYS A 228 25.02 14.64 -9.61
CA LYS A 228 25.12 13.18 -9.52
C LYS A 228 25.35 12.86 -8.05
N PRO A 229 24.46 12.10 -7.37
CA PRO A 229 24.53 11.93 -5.94
C PRO A 229 25.94 11.51 -5.58
N ARG A 230 26.59 12.36 -4.77
CA ARG A 230 27.99 12.24 -4.34
C ARG A 230 28.27 10.76 -4.07
N GLU A 231 29.12 10.15 -4.89
CA GLU A 231 29.58 8.78 -4.70
C GLU A 231 30.33 8.74 -3.37
N LEU A 232 29.56 8.52 -2.30
CA LEU A 232 30.08 8.13 -1.01
C LEU A 232 30.96 6.93 -1.27
N SER A 233 32.22 7.03 -0.86
CA SER A 233 33.22 5.98 -0.92
C SER A 233 32.79 4.80 -0.03
N GLN A 234 31.80 4.06 -0.50
CA GLN A 234 31.34 2.81 0.08
C GLN A 234 32.43 1.79 -0.23
N THR A 235 33.25 1.49 0.77
CA THR A 235 34.06 0.26 0.78
C THR A 235 33.15 -0.90 0.36
N PRO A 236 33.51 -1.67 -0.69
CA PRO A 236 32.64 -2.71 -1.22
C PRO A 236 32.24 -3.66 -0.09
N LYS A 237 30.93 -3.80 0.13
CA LYS A 237 30.38 -4.63 1.20
C LYS A 237 30.39 -6.09 0.71
N PRO A 238 31.19 -6.99 1.30
CA PRO A 238 31.44 -8.33 0.76
C PRO A 238 30.24 -9.28 0.88
N VAL A 239 29.14 -8.88 1.53
CA VAL A 239 27.91 -9.68 1.59
C VAL A 239 26.74 -8.87 1.04
N THR A 240 26.11 -9.35 -0.02
CA THR A 240 24.93 -8.72 -0.62
C THR A 240 23.69 -9.59 -0.42
N LEU A 241 22.57 -8.95 -0.09
CA LEU A 241 21.28 -9.58 0.19
C LEU A 241 20.20 -9.02 -0.74
N THR A 242 19.27 -9.90 -1.16
CA THR A 242 17.99 -9.50 -1.76
C THR A 242 16.83 -10.10 -0.99
N LEU A 243 15.72 -9.37 -0.89
CA LEU A 243 14.53 -9.72 -0.11
C LEU A 243 13.21 -9.58 -0.91
N LEU A 244 13.20 -8.91 -2.06
CA LEU A 244 12.08 -8.86 -3.00
C LEU A 244 11.98 -10.18 -3.77
N LYS A 245 10.76 -10.71 -3.90
CA LYS A 245 10.41 -12.03 -4.42
C LYS A 245 10.98 -13.20 -3.60
N GLN A 246 12.31 -13.31 -3.47
CA GLN A 246 13.01 -14.42 -2.84
C GLN A 246 14.22 -13.91 -2.02
N VAL A 247 14.41 -14.47 -0.81
CA VAL A 247 15.65 -14.26 -0.05
C VAL A 247 16.81 -14.95 -0.77
N ARG A 248 17.81 -14.17 -1.17
CA ARG A 248 19.09 -14.65 -1.68
C ARG A 248 20.23 -13.85 -1.06
N CYS A 249 21.42 -14.44 -1.10
CA CYS A 249 22.62 -13.87 -0.53
C CYS A 249 23.81 -14.25 -1.40
N TRP A 250 24.71 -13.30 -1.66
CA TRP A 250 25.98 -13.56 -2.32
C TRP A 250 27.12 -13.04 -1.45
N VAL A 251 28.23 -13.78 -1.45
CA VAL A 251 29.50 -13.32 -0.89
C VAL A 251 30.38 -12.93 -2.06
N GLN A 252 30.98 -11.75 -1.98
CA GLN A 252 31.94 -11.22 -2.93
C GLN A 252 33.33 -11.22 -2.29
N ALA A 253 34.32 -11.76 -3.00
CA ALA A 253 35.72 -11.74 -2.62
C ALA A 253 36.41 -10.43 -3.01
N ASP A 254 37.63 -10.23 -2.50
CA ASP A 254 38.36 -8.97 -2.61
C ASP A 254 38.77 -8.63 -4.08
N ASP A 255 38.72 -9.61 -4.98
CA ASP A 255 38.96 -9.49 -6.43
C ASP A 255 37.68 -9.18 -7.25
N GLY A 256 36.50 -9.18 -6.59
CA GLY A 256 35.20 -8.99 -7.21
C GLY A 256 34.44 -10.28 -7.55
N THR A 257 35.06 -11.46 -7.44
CA THR A 257 34.40 -12.75 -7.70
C THR A 257 33.31 -13.04 -6.68
N SER A 258 32.13 -13.53 -7.11
CA SER A 258 30.97 -13.72 -6.23
C SER A 258 30.38 -15.13 -6.26
N VAL A 259 30.07 -15.70 -5.09
CA VAL A 259 29.39 -17.00 -4.92
C VAL A 259 28.06 -16.81 -4.19
N GLU A 260 27.00 -17.49 -4.66
CA GLU A 260 25.70 -17.50 -4.00
C GLU A 260 25.75 -18.37 -2.74
N VAL A 261 25.38 -17.82 -1.59
CA VAL A 261 25.26 -18.56 -0.35
C VAL A 261 24.02 -19.44 -0.43
N ALA A 262 24.22 -20.76 -0.39
CA ALA A 262 23.16 -21.76 -0.35
C ALA A 262 22.37 -21.71 0.98
N LEU A 263 21.53 -20.67 1.15
CA LEU A 263 20.71 -20.40 2.32
C LEU A 263 19.65 -21.50 2.49
N ARG A 264 19.92 -22.48 3.36
CA ARG A 264 18.98 -23.58 3.62
C ARG A 264 17.84 -23.08 4.49
N GLY A 265 16.61 -23.09 3.95
CA GLY A 265 15.41 -22.62 4.64
C GLY A 265 15.24 -23.19 6.05
N GLY A 266 15.66 -24.44 6.27
CA GLY A 266 15.50 -25.13 7.55
C GLY A 266 14.03 -25.41 7.85
N GLU A 267 13.72 -25.65 9.11
CA GLU A 267 12.36 -25.91 9.55
C GLU A 267 11.48 -24.65 9.38
N ASN A 268 10.50 -24.75 8.47
CA ASN A 268 9.53 -23.73 8.12
C ASN A 268 10.13 -22.34 7.85
N ALA A 269 11.26 -22.28 7.14
CA ALA A 269 11.94 -21.04 6.73
C ALA A 269 12.39 -20.08 7.85
N ILE A 270 12.36 -20.48 9.13
CA ILE A 270 12.56 -19.56 10.28
C ILE A 270 13.89 -18.79 10.22
N ARG A 271 14.94 -19.41 9.68
CA ARG A 271 16.26 -18.83 9.46
C ARG A 271 16.20 -17.63 8.51
N LEU A 272 15.45 -17.79 7.41
CA LEU A 272 15.26 -16.75 6.40
C LEU A 272 14.35 -15.63 6.91
N ILE A 273 13.34 -15.96 7.71
CA ILE A 273 12.45 -15.01 8.37
C ILE A 273 13.25 -14.09 9.32
N GLN A 274 14.11 -14.66 10.17
CA GLN A 274 14.99 -13.92 11.06
C GLN A 274 15.96 -13.00 10.31
N LEU A 275 16.64 -13.53 9.27
CA LEU A 275 17.56 -12.76 8.44
C LEU A 275 16.83 -11.59 7.75
N ALA A 276 15.68 -11.86 7.12
CA ALA A 276 14.90 -10.87 6.41
C ALA A 276 14.35 -9.76 7.32
N TYR A 277 13.92 -10.10 8.54
CA TYR A 277 13.43 -9.11 9.50
C TYR A 277 14.54 -8.14 9.91
N ILE A 278 15.73 -8.66 10.27
CA ILE A 278 16.87 -7.81 10.66
C ILE A 278 17.40 -7.01 9.46
N ALA A 279 17.49 -7.63 8.28
CA ALA A 279 17.97 -6.99 7.06
C ALA A 279 17.03 -5.85 6.59
N TRP A 280 15.72 -6.04 6.66
CA TRP A 280 14.74 -4.98 6.35
C TRP A 280 14.88 -3.74 7.26
N ARG A 281 15.37 -3.89 8.49
CA ARG A 281 15.63 -2.78 9.42
C ARG A 281 16.92 -2.01 9.12
N LYS A 282 17.68 -2.40 8.07
CA LYS A 282 18.82 -1.68 7.47
C LYS A 282 19.84 -1.14 8.48
N GLY A 283 20.26 -1.99 9.42
CA GLY A 283 21.25 -1.63 10.44
C GLY A 283 20.69 -0.93 11.70
N SER A 284 19.38 -0.62 11.74
CA SER A 284 18.73 -0.21 12.99
C SER A 284 18.74 -1.35 14.00
N SER A 285 18.98 -1.05 15.28
CA SER A 285 18.95 -2.06 16.34
C SER A 285 17.55 -2.67 16.53
N VAL A 286 17.52 -3.99 16.67
CA VAL A 286 16.33 -4.82 16.86
C VAL A 286 16.46 -5.52 18.20
N ASP A 287 15.52 -5.22 19.08
CA ASP A 287 15.34 -5.87 20.39
C ASP A 287 15.03 -7.38 20.20
N ARG A 288 15.82 -8.23 20.86
CA ARG A 288 15.71 -9.70 20.81
C ARG A 288 14.33 -10.16 21.23
N ASP A 289 13.81 -9.67 22.35
CA ASP A 289 12.58 -10.18 22.94
C ASP A 289 11.36 -9.70 22.16
N LYS A 290 11.45 -8.50 21.56
CA LYS A 290 10.48 -8.06 20.54
C LYS A 290 10.51 -8.95 19.30
N MET A 291 11.69 -9.40 18.83
CA MET A 291 11.79 -10.30 17.69
C MET A 291 11.23 -11.70 18.02
N LEU A 292 11.59 -12.28 19.17
CA LEU A 292 11.00 -13.54 19.64
C LEU A 292 9.47 -13.44 19.68
N THR A 293 8.93 -12.36 20.26
CA THR A 293 7.48 -12.19 20.47
C THR A 293 6.71 -11.79 19.20
N HIS A 294 7.20 -10.83 18.42
CA HIS A 294 6.45 -10.26 17.28
C HIS A 294 6.71 -10.97 15.95
N VAL A 295 7.89 -11.59 15.77
CA VAL A 295 8.30 -12.25 14.52
C VAL A 295 8.14 -13.75 14.61
N ILE A 296 8.68 -14.39 15.66
CA ILE A 296 8.72 -15.86 15.78
C ILE A 296 7.44 -16.41 16.41
N ALA A 297 7.08 -15.94 17.60
CA ALA A 297 5.94 -16.48 18.37
C ALA A 297 4.59 -16.23 17.66
N ARG A 298 4.42 -15.14 16.89
CA ARG A 298 3.14 -14.84 16.21
C ARG A 298 2.82 -15.71 14.99
N GLY A 299 3.78 -16.49 14.50
CA GLY A 299 3.57 -17.49 13.45
C GLY A 299 2.94 -18.78 14.00
N LYS A 300 3.44 -19.93 13.55
CA LYS A 300 3.03 -21.28 14.00
C LYS A 300 3.55 -21.67 15.40
N ARG A 301 4.47 -20.87 15.96
CA ARG A 301 5.17 -21.15 17.24
C ARG A 301 4.59 -20.38 18.44
N ARG A 302 3.26 -20.19 18.47
CA ARG A 302 2.55 -19.44 19.54
C ARG A 302 2.64 -20.09 20.90
N ASP A 303 2.69 -21.42 20.92
CA ASP A 303 2.61 -22.24 22.13
C ASP A 303 3.99 -22.54 22.73
N MET A 304 5.08 -22.07 22.10
CA MET A 304 6.44 -22.21 22.60
C MET A 304 6.72 -21.20 23.71
N ASN A 305 7.43 -21.63 24.75
CA ASN A 305 7.88 -20.72 25.81
C ASN A 305 9.04 -19.82 25.33
N THR A 306 9.36 -18.78 26.11
CA THR A 306 10.42 -17.80 25.79
C THR A 306 11.79 -18.45 25.58
N ASP A 307 12.06 -19.54 26.28
CA ASP A 307 13.36 -20.20 26.29
C ASP A 307 13.53 -21.05 25.03
N GLN A 308 12.51 -21.83 24.65
CA GLN A 308 12.42 -22.55 23.37
C GLN A 308 12.51 -21.59 22.17
N LEU A 309 11.82 -20.45 22.23
CA LEU A 309 11.92 -19.40 21.21
C LEU A 309 13.36 -18.85 21.13
N GLY A 310 14.02 -18.67 22.27
CA GLY A 310 15.44 -18.31 22.37
C GLY A 310 16.36 -19.36 21.75
N GLU A 311 16.15 -20.64 22.03
CA GLU A 311 16.89 -21.76 21.43
C GLU A 311 16.72 -21.82 19.91
N VAL A 312 15.50 -21.67 19.41
CA VAL A 312 15.20 -21.64 17.96
C VAL A 312 15.92 -20.46 17.30
N PHE A 313 15.90 -19.28 17.92
CA PHE A 313 16.60 -18.08 17.44
C PHE A 313 18.13 -18.26 17.40
N ASP A 314 18.73 -18.80 18.47
CA ASP A 314 20.16 -19.03 18.53
C ASP A 314 20.61 -20.20 17.63
N ALA A 315 19.79 -21.23 17.47
CA ALA A 315 20.00 -22.28 16.47
C ALA A 315 19.97 -21.71 15.05
N ALA A 316 18.97 -20.92 14.70
CA ALA A 316 18.85 -20.28 13.39
C ALA A 316 20.06 -19.39 13.07
N LYS A 317 20.51 -18.56 14.02
CA LYS A 317 21.76 -17.78 13.94
C LYS A 317 22.98 -18.67 13.68
N ARG A 318 23.14 -19.77 14.42
CA ARG A 318 24.23 -20.76 14.22
C ARG A 318 24.16 -21.47 12.87
N TYR A 319 22.99 -21.66 12.27
CA TYR A 319 22.87 -22.26 10.93
C TYR A 319 23.22 -21.25 9.83
N LEU A 320 22.75 -20.00 9.91
CA LEU A 320 23.09 -18.95 8.94
C LEU A 320 24.61 -18.71 8.88
N ARG A 321 25.28 -18.60 10.04
CA ARG A 321 26.74 -18.48 10.10
C ARG A 321 27.47 -19.69 9.49
N ARG A 322 26.93 -20.91 9.64
CA ARG A 322 27.49 -22.12 9.01
C ARG A 322 27.30 -22.17 7.49
N ASP A 323 26.20 -21.61 6.98
CA ASP A 323 25.99 -21.51 5.52
C ASP A 323 26.88 -20.40 4.92
N LEU A 324 27.09 -19.27 5.61
CA LEU A 324 28.04 -18.21 5.23
C LEU A 324 29.50 -18.70 5.21
N GLU A 325 29.94 -19.37 6.28
CA GLU A 325 31.30 -19.92 6.37
C GLU A 325 31.54 -21.04 5.34
N ARG A 326 30.49 -21.75 4.87
CA ARG A 326 30.62 -22.69 3.75
C ARG A 326 30.93 -21.96 2.44
N ALA A 327 30.18 -20.90 2.12
CA ALA A 327 30.43 -20.10 0.91
C ALA A 327 31.79 -19.38 0.95
N ARG A 328 32.22 -18.92 2.13
CA ARG A 328 33.57 -18.35 2.32
C ARG A 328 34.68 -19.37 2.07
N LYS A 329 34.51 -20.61 2.53
CA LYS A 329 35.45 -21.71 2.25
C LYS A 329 35.47 -22.06 0.78
N GLU A 330 34.31 -22.17 0.14
CA GLU A 330 34.19 -22.40 -1.31
C GLU A 330 34.92 -21.32 -2.13
N LEU A 331 34.83 -20.04 -1.76
CA LEU A 331 35.62 -18.98 -2.39
C LEU A 331 37.13 -19.12 -2.13
N ALA A 332 37.54 -19.43 -0.91
CA ALA A 332 38.95 -19.63 -0.57
C ALA A 332 39.57 -20.86 -1.25
N ASP A 333 38.84 -21.97 -1.34
CA ASP A 333 39.23 -23.22 -2.01
C ASP A 333 39.39 -23.01 -3.53
N ASN A 334 38.60 -22.09 -4.11
CA ASN A 334 38.73 -21.64 -5.50
C ASN A 334 39.84 -20.58 -5.70
N GLY A 335 40.59 -20.20 -4.67
CA GLY A 335 41.70 -19.24 -4.78
C GLY A 335 41.31 -17.76 -4.62
N HIS A 336 40.08 -17.46 -4.20
CA HIS A 336 39.55 -16.11 -4.01
C HIS A 336 39.33 -15.80 -2.52
N PRO A 337 40.40 -15.54 -1.73
CA PRO A 337 40.29 -15.31 -0.29
C PRO A 337 39.56 -14.00 0.03
N ILE A 338 39.01 -13.94 1.25
CA ILE A 338 38.33 -12.77 1.78
C ILE A 338 39.03 -12.34 3.06
N THR A 339 39.58 -11.13 3.05
CA THR A 339 40.40 -10.60 4.15
C THR A 339 39.55 -10.06 5.31
N SER A 340 38.30 -9.68 5.04
CA SER A 340 37.38 -9.07 6.00
C SER A 340 36.65 -10.06 6.90
N THR A 341 36.25 -9.61 8.10
CA THR A 341 35.42 -10.39 9.03
C THR A 341 33.96 -10.42 8.55
N LEU A 342 33.48 -11.61 8.18
CA LEU A 342 32.12 -11.80 7.69
C LEU A 342 31.19 -12.35 8.79
N ASP A 343 30.07 -11.67 8.99
CA ASP A 343 28.90 -12.16 9.71
C ASP A 343 27.64 -11.55 9.09
N PHE A 344 26.47 -12.11 9.38
CA PHE A 344 25.19 -11.47 9.08
C PHE A 344 24.75 -10.51 10.18
N PHE A 345 25.19 -10.75 11.43
CA PHE A 345 24.65 -10.06 12.61
C PHE A 345 25.74 -9.41 13.45
N SER A 346 25.60 -8.11 13.68
CA SER A 346 26.21 -7.44 14.83
C SER A 346 25.24 -7.50 16.01
N ASN A 347 25.77 -7.55 17.24
CA ASN A 347 24.95 -7.64 18.43
C ASN A 347 25.53 -6.92 19.65
N GLU A 348 24.64 -6.34 20.43
CA GLU A 348 24.84 -5.88 21.81
C GLU A 348 23.95 -6.71 22.75
N PRO A 349 24.10 -6.61 24.09
CA PRO A 349 23.23 -7.29 25.03
C PRO A 349 21.75 -6.95 24.78
N GLY A 350 20.97 -7.94 24.33
CA GLY A 350 19.55 -7.79 23.99
C GLY A 350 19.23 -7.19 22.61
N PHE A 351 20.23 -6.75 21.83
CA PHE A 351 20.01 -6.06 20.54
C PHE A 351 20.79 -6.69 19.40
N TYR A 352 20.17 -6.75 18.22
CA TYR A 352 20.73 -7.29 16.98
C TYR A 352 20.51 -6.32 15.82
N TRP A 353 21.48 -6.20 14.92
CA TRP A 353 21.32 -5.51 13.65
C TRP A 353 22.14 -6.18 12.56
N LEU A 354 21.88 -5.77 11.31
CA LEU A 354 22.61 -6.26 10.15
C LEU A 354 24.09 -5.83 10.25
N HIS A 355 25.01 -6.78 10.11
CA HIS A 355 26.45 -6.52 10.22
C HIS A 355 26.94 -5.53 9.16
N THR A 356 28.01 -4.78 9.46
CA THR A 356 28.52 -3.72 8.58
C THR A 356 28.99 -4.23 7.21
N SER A 357 29.44 -5.48 7.14
CA SER A 357 29.81 -6.17 5.89
C SER A 357 28.64 -6.49 4.95
N CYS A 358 27.39 -6.33 5.40
CA CYS A 358 26.19 -6.67 4.65
C CYS A 358 25.49 -5.44 4.03
N LYS A 359 24.98 -5.60 2.80
CA LYS A 359 24.17 -4.61 2.05
C LYS A 359 22.86 -5.25 1.56
N VAL A 360 21.74 -4.52 1.57
CA VAL A 360 20.45 -5.02 1.04
C VAL A 360 20.15 -4.32 -0.28
N VAL A 361 20.65 -4.90 -1.36
CA VAL A 361 20.86 -4.20 -2.65
C VAL A 361 19.55 -3.84 -3.33
N ASP A 362 18.58 -4.75 -3.35
CA ASP A 362 17.29 -4.54 -4.02
C ASP A 362 16.42 -3.50 -3.30
N LEU A 363 16.32 -3.60 -1.97
CA LEU A 363 15.56 -2.64 -1.17
C LEU A 363 16.19 -1.25 -1.26
N GLU A 364 17.51 -1.13 -1.19
CA GLU A 364 18.22 0.15 -1.36
C GLU A 364 17.98 0.75 -2.75
N LYS A 365 18.14 -0.04 -3.82
CA LYS A 365 17.89 0.39 -5.21
C LYS A 365 16.47 0.93 -5.42
N ILE A 366 15.44 0.28 -4.86
CA ILE A 366 14.06 0.77 -4.95
C ILE A 366 13.86 2.09 -4.18
N GLU A 367 14.55 2.32 -3.06
CA GLU A 367 14.45 3.61 -2.37
C GLU A 367 15.18 4.72 -3.11
N GLU A 368 16.36 4.45 -3.65
CA GLU A 368 17.14 5.40 -4.46
C GLU A 368 16.34 5.89 -5.67
N LEU A 369 15.77 4.95 -6.45
CA LEU A 369 14.92 5.28 -7.60
C LEU A 369 13.63 6.00 -7.19
N TYR A 370 13.01 5.63 -6.07
CA TYR A 370 11.81 6.30 -5.59
C TYR A 370 12.09 7.69 -4.99
N ASN A 371 13.28 7.91 -4.42
CA ASN A 371 13.68 9.23 -3.92
C ASN A 371 13.76 10.25 -5.07
N THR A 372 14.25 9.85 -6.24
CA THR A 372 14.20 10.64 -7.47
C THR A 372 12.77 11.05 -7.83
N ILE A 373 11.81 10.11 -7.78
CA ILE A 373 10.38 10.39 -8.02
C ILE A 373 9.80 11.33 -6.94
N GLN A 374 10.21 11.17 -5.67
CA GLN A 374 9.78 12.04 -4.56
C GLN A 374 10.33 13.46 -4.65
N ILE A 375 11.53 13.66 -5.20
CA ILE A 375 12.08 14.99 -5.50
C ILE A 375 11.19 15.68 -6.54
N ALA A 376 10.90 14.99 -7.66
CA ALA A 376 9.99 15.51 -8.70
C ALA A 376 8.58 15.84 -8.16
N ARG A 377 8.06 15.05 -7.21
CA ARG A 377 6.77 15.34 -6.54
C ARG A 377 6.86 16.61 -5.68
N LYS A 378 7.91 16.76 -4.87
CA LYS A 378 8.11 17.94 -3.99
C LYS A 378 8.32 19.24 -4.79
N GLU A 379 8.92 19.14 -5.96
CA GLU A 379 9.12 20.26 -6.89
C GLU A 379 7.86 20.61 -7.69
N GLY A 380 6.74 19.89 -7.49
CA GLY A 380 5.47 20.12 -8.19
C GLY A 380 5.47 19.69 -9.66
N ILE A 381 6.57 19.10 -10.15
CA ILE A 381 6.76 18.72 -11.55
C ILE A 381 5.74 17.66 -11.98
N LEU A 382 5.38 16.75 -11.08
CA LEU A 382 4.37 15.72 -11.32
C LEU A 382 2.92 16.27 -11.31
N ASP A 383 2.66 17.30 -10.51
CA ASP A 383 1.30 17.80 -10.27
C ASP A 383 0.88 18.89 -11.27
N GLN A 384 1.84 19.55 -11.92
CA GLN A 384 1.59 20.72 -12.77
C GLN A 384 1.49 20.43 -14.28
N LYS A 385 1.80 19.22 -14.77
CA LYS A 385 1.96 18.96 -16.21
C LYS A 385 1.27 17.68 -16.71
N LEU A 386 -0.07 17.73 -16.80
CA LEU A 386 -0.92 16.84 -17.62
C LEU A 386 -0.72 17.01 -19.16
N ASN A 387 0.37 17.67 -19.58
CA ASN A 387 0.71 17.98 -20.97
C ASN A 387 1.88 17.10 -21.46
N GLY A 388 1.98 15.85 -20.99
CA GLY A 388 3.04 14.90 -21.36
C GLY A 388 4.47 15.31 -20.97
N THR A 389 4.66 16.43 -20.27
CA THR A 389 5.96 17.08 -20.04
C THR A 389 6.63 16.66 -18.73
N ILE A 390 6.54 15.37 -18.41
CA ILE A 390 7.30 14.75 -17.33
C ILE A 390 8.77 14.63 -17.79
N PRO A 391 9.77 15.09 -17.01
CA PRO A 391 11.16 15.03 -17.43
C PRO A 391 11.65 13.60 -17.67
N GLY A 392 12.48 13.39 -18.70
CA GLY A 392 13.00 12.07 -19.07
C GLY A 392 13.67 11.31 -17.92
N TRP A 393 14.36 11.99 -17.01
CA TRP A 393 14.98 11.38 -15.82
C TRP A 393 13.95 10.82 -14.81
N VAL A 394 12.73 11.34 -14.77
CA VAL A 394 11.63 10.79 -13.97
C VAL A 394 11.05 9.54 -14.65
N VAL A 395 10.87 9.60 -15.97
CA VAL A 395 10.39 8.47 -16.78
C VAL A 395 11.36 7.29 -16.67
N GLU A 396 12.66 7.57 -16.82
CA GLU A 396 13.75 6.61 -16.65
C GLU A 396 13.78 6.04 -15.22
N ALA A 397 13.66 6.88 -14.18
CA ALA A 397 13.59 6.41 -12.80
C ALA A 397 12.38 5.49 -12.54
N CYS A 398 11.21 5.78 -13.11
CA CYS A 398 10.03 4.92 -13.00
C CYS A 398 10.23 3.58 -13.73
N GLN A 399 10.77 3.59 -14.95
CA GLN A 399 11.05 2.38 -15.72
C GLN A 399 12.10 1.50 -15.02
N ASN A 400 13.18 2.12 -14.53
CA ASN A 400 14.21 1.43 -13.74
C ASN A 400 13.65 0.88 -12.42
N LEU A 401 12.68 1.53 -11.79
CA LEU A 401 12.03 1.04 -10.56
C LEU A 401 11.17 -0.20 -10.86
N ILE A 402 10.35 -0.15 -11.92
CA ILE A 402 9.56 -1.30 -12.39
C ILE A 402 10.47 -2.49 -12.71
N ASN A 403 11.52 -2.28 -13.50
CA ASN A 403 12.49 -3.31 -13.88
C ASN A 403 13.27 -3.86 -12.69
N ALA A 404 13.48 -3.05 -11.64
CA ALA A 404 14.16 -3.45 -10.41
C ALA A 404 13.23 -4.13 -9.37
N TYR A 405 11.93 -4.25 -9.64
CA TYR A 405 10.95 -4.84 -8.73
C TYR A 405 10.55 -6.26 -9.16
N PRO A 406 11.27 -7.32 -8.74
CA PRO A 406 11.04 -8.68 -9.23
C PRO A 406 9.78 -9.35 -8.66
N GLY A 407 9.15 -8.75 -7.64
CA GLY A 407 8.00 -9.27 -6.91
C GLY A 407 7.93 -8.73 -5.48
N ASP A 408 6.87 -9.13 -4.76
CA ASP A 408 6.61 -8.64 -3.40
C ASP A 408 7.70 -9.06 -2.39
N PHE A 409 7.84 -8.30 -1.30
CA PHE A 409 8.76 -8.62 -0.20
C PHE A 409 8.48 -10.03 0.36
N LEU A 410 9.48 -10.92 0.28
CA LEU A 410 9.41 -12.34 0.67
C LEU A 410 8.32 -13.18 -0.02
N GLN A 411 7.83 -12.78 -1.20
CA GLN A 411 6.72 -13.43 -1.91
C GLN A 411 6.80 -14.98 -1.92
N THR A 412 7.93 -15.55 -2.37
CA THR A 412 8.12 -17.01 -2.46
C THR A 412 8.08 -17.72 -1.10
N LEU A 413 8.43 -17.03 0.00
CA LEU A 413 8.29 -17.58 1.35
C LEU A 413 6.87 -17.45 1.88
N LEU A 414 6.18 -16.34 1.58
CA LEU A 414 4.78 -16.10 1.96
C LEU A 414 3.81 -17.06 1.27
N GLU A 415 4.13 -17.48 0.04
CA GLU A 415 3.38 -18.49 -0.70
C GLU A 415 3.61 -19.91 -0.16
N LYS A 416 4.83 -20.23 0.30
CA LYS A 416 5.20 -21.57 0.79
C LYS A 416 4.89 -21.81 2.27
N PHE A 417 5.01 -20.79 3.11
CA PHE A 417 4.90 -20.89 4.57
C PHE A 417 4.04 -19.76 5.17
N PRO A 418 2.78 -19.57 4.71
CA PRO A 418 1.96 -18.44 5.12
C PRO A 418 1.75 -18.35 6.65
N ASP A 419 1.66 -19.48 7.34
CA ASP A 419 1.34 -19.55 8.78
C ASP A 419 2.52 -19.18 9.69
N GLU A 420 3.74 -19.08 9.14
CA GLU A 420 4.94 -18.69 9.88
C GLU A 420 5.06 -17.17 10.05
N PHE A 421 4.30 -16.38 9.29
CA PHE A 421 4.42 -14.92 9.28
C PHE A 421 3.44 -14.22 10.22
N GLY A 422 3.98 -13.50 11.20
CA GLY A 422 3.23 -12.56 12.03
C GLY A 422 2.85 -11.27 11.27
N PRO A 423 2.00 -10.40 11.87
CA PRO A 423 1.49 -9.18 11.23
C PRO A 423 2.54 -8.17 10.76
N TRP A 424 3.78 -8.26 11.27
CA TRP A 424 4.89 -7.39 10.91
C TRP A 424 5.16 -7.38 9.41
N ILE A 425 4.96 -8.52 8.72
CA ILE A 425 5.27 -8.67 7.30
C ILE A 425 4.48 -7.71 6.40
N LYS A 426 3.30 -7.29 6.87
CA LYS A 426 2.39 -6.47 6.07
C LYS A 426 2.96 -5.09 5.79
N GLU A 427 3.78 -4.54 6.68
CA GLU A 427 4.41 -3.23 6.54
C GLU A 427 5.40 -3.18 5.35
N PRO A 428 6.48 -3.98 5.28
CA PRO A 428 7.38 -3.98 4.13
C PRO A 428 6.69 -4.38 2.82
N VAL A 429 5.76 -5.34 2.83
CA VAL A 429 4.99 -5.71 1.63
C VAL A 429 4.23 -4.50 1.08
N THR A 430 3.50 -3.78 1.93
CA THR A 430 2.73 -2.59 1.51
C THR A 430 3.64 -1.47 1.05
N PHE A 431 4.74 -1.23 1.77
CA PHE A 431 5.67 -0.11 1.55
C PHE A 431 6.41 -0.20 0.22
N TYR A 432 7.00 -1.35 -0.10
CA TYR A 432 7.71 -1.51 -1.39
C TYR A 432 6.72 -1.62 -2.57
N ARG A 433 5.52 -2.17 -2.35
CA ARG A 433 4.46 -2.18 -3.38
C ARG A 433 3.89 -0.80 -3.66
N ASP A 434 3.72 0.07 -2.65
CA ASP A 434 3.30 1.46 -2.84
C ASP A 434 4.21 2.19 -3.84
N ARG A 435 5.53 2.01 -3.72
CA ARG A 435 6.51 2.62 -4.62
C ARG A 435 6.43 2.10 -6.06
N TYR A 436 6.27 0.79 -6.23
CA TYR A 436 6.08 0.15 -7.52
C TYR A 436 4.80 0.62 -8.24
N LEU A 437 3.68 0.67 -7.50
CA LEU A 437 2.40 1.12 -8.02
C LEU A 437 2.41 2.62 -8.36
N ASP A 438 3.06 3.46 -7.55
CA ASP A 438 3.23 4.88 -7.88
C ASP A 438 4.01 5.05 -9.20
N ALA A 439 5.07 4.28 -9.43
CA ALA A 439 5.84 4.32 -10.69
C ALA A 439 5.02 3.86 -11.90
N LEU A 440 4.25 2.77 -11.77
CA LEU A 440 3.30 2.31 -12.80
C LEU A 440 2.27 3.39 -13.14
N LEU A 441 1.67 4.03 -12.12
CA LEU A 441 0.65 5.06 -12.32
C LEU A 441 1.22 6.32 -12.98
N ILE A 442 2.42 6.75 -12.60
CA ILE A 442 3.10 7.89 -13.23
C ILE A 442 3.34 7.60 -14.72
N LEU A 443 3.87 6.42 -15.05
CA LEU A 443 4.11 6.03 -16.44
C LEU A 443 2.82 5.83 -17.23
N ALA A 444 1.78 5.22 -16.66
CA ALA A 444 0.50 5.07 -17.35
C ALA A 444 -0.08 6.42 -17.78
N ASN A 445 -0.07 7.41 -16.87
CA ASN A 445 -0.53 8.78 -17.19
C ASN A 445 0.40 9.49 -18.20
N TYR A 446 1.71 9.23 -18.17
CA TYR A 446 2.67 9.75 -19.14
C TYR A 446 2.37 9.23 -20.56
N GLU A 447 2.26 7.92 -20.72
CA GLU A 447 1.94 7.27 -22.00
C GLU A 447 0.55 7.69 -22.52
N THR A 448 -0.47 7.79 -21.65
CA THR A 448 -1.78 8.38 -22.01
C THR A 448 -1.66 9.82 -22.53
N SER A 449 -0.74 10.60 -21.98
CA SER A 449 -0.53 11.99 -22.41
C SER A 449 0.17 12.08 -23.77
N LEU A 450 1.05 11.13 -24.09
CA LEU A 450 1.68 11.03 -25.42
C LEU A 450 0.67 10.59 -26.49
N GLY A 451 -0.17 9.60 -26.18
CA GLY A 451 -1.23 9.13 -27.07
C GLY A 451 -2.43 10.07 -27.22
N ARG A 452 -2.44 11.23 -26.54
CA ARG A 452 -3.62 12.11 -26.44
C ARG A 452 -4.11 12.65 -27.78
N ASN A 453 -3.22 12.79 -28.76
CA ASN A 453 -3.56 13.34 -30.08
C ASN A 453 -4.16 12.30 -31.03
N TYR A 454 -4.32 11.03 -30.64
CA TYR A 454 -4.80 9.93 -31.49
C TYR A 454 -6.06 10.21 -32.34
N LEU A 455 -6.97 11.08 -31.86
CA LEU A 455 -8.22 11.44 -32.56
C LEU A 455 -8.05 12.61 -33.55
N ASP A 456 -6.85 13.17 -33.68
CA ASP A 456 -6.54 14.24 -34.62
C ASP A 456 -6.47 13.68 -36.05
N LYS A 457 -7.19 14.33 -36.97
CA LYS A 457 -7.35 13.90 -38.36
C LYS A 457 -6.19 14.34 -39.25
N ASP A 458 -5.36 15.27 -38.77
CA ASP A 458 -4.24 15.85 -39.51
C ASP A 458 -2.90 15.12 -39.25
N LEU A 459 -2.92 14.03 -38.47
CA LEU A 459 -1.76 13.17 -38.19
C LEU A 459 -1.28 12.40 -39.44
N THR A 460 0.04 12.23 -39.57
CA THR A 460 0.60 11.26 -40.51
C THR A 460 0.33 9.81 -40.04
N ILE A 461 0.44 8.84 -40.97
CA ILE A 461 0.26 7.42 -40.65
C ILE A 461 1.22 6.99 -39.52
N GLU A 462 2.49 7.37 -39.62
CA GLU A 462 3.52 7.09 -38.61
C GLU A 462 3.16 7.68 -37.23
N GLN A 463 2.73 8.95 -37.19
CA GLN A 463 2.33 9.60 -35.93
C GLN A 463 1.07 8.98 -35.30
N ASN A 464 0.15 8.48 -36.14
CA ASN A 464 -1.03 7.74 -35.68
C ASN A 464 -0.64 6.38 -35.08
N GLU A 465 0.28 5.64 -35.73
CA GLU A 465 0.84 4.39 -35.20
C GLU A 465 1.57 4.59 -33.86
N ASP A 466 2.39 5.64 -33.74
CA ASP A 466 3.02 6.04 -32.48
C ASP A 466 1.98 6.35 -31.38
N CYS A 467 0.92 7.11 -31.71
CA CYS A 467 -0.16 7.39 -30.76
C CYS A 467 -0.87 6.10 -30.30
N ARG A 468 -1.12 5.14 -31.21
CA ARG A 468 -1.72 3.84 -30.88
C ARG A 468 -0.81 3.00 -29.99
N TYR A 469 0.50 3.00 -30.25
CA TYR A 469 1.49 2.34 -29.41
C TYR A 469 1.46 2.89 -27.97
N HIS A 470 1.45 4.23 -27.81
CA HIS A 470 1.39 4.87 -26.50
C HIS A 470 0.08 4.57 -25.75
N ILE A 471 -1.07 4.56 -26.43
CA ILE A 471 -2.35 4.16 -25.83
C ILE A 471 -2.33 2.69 -25.37
N GLY A 472 -1.84 1.76 -26.21
CA GLY A 472 -1.77 0.34 -25.86
C GLY A 472 -0.86 0.08 -24.66
N LYS A 473 0.27 0.80 -24.61
CA LYS A 473 1.21 0.76 -23.48
C LYS A 473 0.62 1.38 -22.21
N ALA A 474 -0.14 2.47 -22.32
CA ALA A 474 -0.87 3.04 -21.18
C ALA A 474 -1.92 2.06 -20.63
N ALA A 475 -2.68 1.40 -21.50
CA ALA A 475 -3.65 0.37 -21.13
C ALA A 475 -2.99 -0.79 -20.37
N GLN A 476 -1.84 -1.29 -20.86
CA GLN A 476 -1.05 -2.32 -20.18
C GLN A 476 -0.59 -1.86 -18.78
N LEU A 477 -0.05 -0.64 -18.66
CA LEU A 477 0.43 -0.13 -17.36
C LEU A 477 -0.71 0.08 -16.35
N PHE A 478 -1.89 0.50 -16.79
CA PHE A 478 -3.08 0.55 -15.94
C PHE A 478 -3.58 -0.84 -15.54
N TYR A 479 -3.52 -1.81 -16.45
CA TYR A 479 -3.86 -3.21 -16.15
C TYR A 479 -2.88 -3.83 -15.14
N ASP A 480 -1.58 -3.65 -15.34
CA ASP A 480 -0.54 -4.11 -14.42
C ASP A 480 -0.73 -3.47 -13.04
N TYR A 481 -1.03 -2.16 -12.98
CA TYR A 481 -1.41 -1.50 -11.72
C TYR A 481 -2.62 -2.18 -11.06
N ALA A 482 -3.68 -2.44 -11.83
CA ALA A 482 -4.91 -3.05 -11.33
C ALA A 482 -4.69 -4.46 -10.76
N ILE A 483 -3.89 -5.30 -11.42
CA ILE A 483 -3.58 -6.66 -10.97
C ILE A 483 -2.56 -6.67 -9.81
N TYR A 484 -1.49 -5.89 -9.89
CA TYR A 484 -0.45 -5.88 -8.84
C TYR A 484 -0.93 -5.25 -7.53
N SER A 485 -1.79 -4.25 -7.58
CA SER A 485 -2.37 -3.63 -6.37
C SER A 485 -3.15 -4.62 -5.51
N ILE A 486 -3.74 -5.65 -6.13
CA ILE A 486 -4.45 -6.73 -5.46
C ILE A 486 -3.65 -8.04 -5.40
N ASN A 487 -2.34 -8.03 -5.68
CA ASN A 487 -1.58 -9.27 -5.83
C ASN A 487 -1.62 -10.19 -4.59
N SER A 488 -1.64 -9.63 -3.38
CA SER A 488 -1.54 -10.43 -2.15
C SER A 488 -2.27 -9.85 -0.94
N ARG A 489 -2.92 -10.74 -0.19
CA ARG A 489 -3.61 -10.50 1.10
C ARG A 489 -2.72 -9.99 2.23
N TRP A 490 -1.40 -10.00 2.02
CA TRP A 490 -0.42 -9.50 2.99
C TRP A 490 -0.27 -7.97 2.94
N ASP A 491 -0.83 -7.27 1.96
CA ASP A 491 -0.88 -5.80 1.92
C ASP A 491 -1.92 -5.25 2.91
N GLN A 492 -1.55 -4.24 3.70
CA GLN A 492 -2.40 -3.62 4.73
C GLN A 492 -3.57 -2.82 4.15
N LYS A 493 -3.44 -2.35 2.91
CA LYS A 493 -4.40 -1.50 2.19
C LYS A 493 -5.40 -2.31 1.36
N VAL A 494 -5.20 -3.62 1.20
CA VAL A 494 -6.20 -4.55 0.65
C VAL A 494 -7.19 -4.91 1.75
N LYS A 495 -8.40 -4.35 1.66
CA LYS A 495 -9.55 -4.64 2.52
C LYS A 495 -10.81 -4.63 1.67
N PHE A 496 -11.78 -5.47 2.01
CA PHE A 496 -13.06 -5.56 1.32
C PHE A 496 -14.20 -5.12 2.24
N ALA A 497 -15.22 -4.47 1.69
CA ALA A 497 -16.31 -3.87 2.43
C ALA A 497 -17.03 -4.83 3.39
N TYR A 498 -17.23 -6.10 3.00
CA TYR A 498 -17.89 -7.09 3.87
C TYR A 498 -17.17 -7.36 5.20
N ARG A 499 -15.85 -7.10 5.29
CA ARG A 499 -15.06 -7.23 6.54
C ARG A 499 -14.80 -5.92 7.26
N ALA A 500 -14.97 -4.77 6.59
CA ALA A 500 -14.48 -3.48 7.06
C ALA A 500 -15.50 -2.32 6.95
N GLY A 501 -16.72 -2.58 6.47
CA GLY A 501 -17.74 -1.58 6.16
C GLY A 501 -17.49 -0.76 4.89
N LYS A 502 -16.22 -0.67 4.43
CA LYS A 502 -15.80 -0.01 3.19
C LYS A 502 -14.62 -0.73 2.56
N ASP A 503 -14.50 -0.65 1.24
CA ASP A 503 -13.33 -1.14 0.52
C ASP A 503 -12.07 -0.32 0.85
N GLY A 504 -10.93 -1.01 0.89
CA GLY A 504 -9.63 -0.41 1.15
C GLY A 504 -9.07 0.34 -0.06
N GLU A 505 -8.08 1.19 0.19
CA GLU A 505 -7.43 2.02 -0.86
C GLU A 505 -7.01 1.20 -2.09
N ARG A 506 -6.50 -0.03 -1.90
CA ARG A 506 -6.06 -0.88 -3.02
C ARG A 506 -7.20 -1.32 -3.92
N VAL A 507 -8.34 -1.69 -3.36
CA VAL A 507 -9.53 -2.11 -4.12
C VAL A 507 -10.09 -0.95 -4.93
N VAL A 508 -10.25 0.22 -4.30
CA VAL A 508 -10.76 1.41 -4.99
C VAL A 508 -9.80 1.92 -6.07
N ARG A 509 -8.48 1.87 -5.83
CA ARG A 509 -7.49 2.28 -6.84
C ARG A 509 -7.30 1.24 -7.94
N SER A 510 -7.37 -0.06 -7.65
CA SER A 510 -7.26 -1.12 -8.66
C SER A 510 -8.40 -1.03 -9.67
N GLU A 511 -9.61 -0.80 -9.17
CA GLU A 511 -10.79 -0.61 -9.99
C GLU A 511 -10.75 0.69 -10.80
N ARG A 512 -10.27 1.80 -10.21
CA ARG A 512 -10.02 3.03 -10.99
C ARG A 512 -8.98 2.82 -12.10
N ALA A 513 -7.99 1.96 -11.88
CA ALA A 513 -7.01 1.62 -12.89
C ALA A 513 -7.59 0.73 -13.99
N ILE A 514 -8.39 -0.31 -13.66
CA ILE A 514 -9.01 -1.14 -14.71
C ILE A 514 -9.93 -0.31 -15.60
N ARG A 515 -10.72 0.62 -15.02
CA ARG A 515 -11.55 1.58 -15.76
C ARG A 515 -10.74 2.37 -16.80
N ARG A 516 -9.60 2.94 -16.39
CA ARG A 516 -8.71 3.66 -17.31
C ARG A 516 -8.13 2.73 -18.37
N GLY A 517 -7.71 1.52 -17.99
CA GLY A 517 -7.20 0.52 -18.93
C GLY A 517 -8.20 0.15 -20.03
N VAL A 518 -9.47 -0.06 -19.68
CA VAL A 518 -10.51 -0.39 -20.67
C VAL A 518 -10.90 0.80 -21.55
N VAL A 519 -10.89 2.03 -21.01
CA VAL A 519 -11.12 3.25 -21.80
C VAL A 519 -9.98 3.47 -22.82
N GLU A 520 -8.72 3.24 -22.43
CA GLU A 520 -7.59 3.29 -23.37
C GLU A 520 -7.70 2.19 -24.45
N LEU A 521 -8.10 0.95 -24.10
CA LEU A 521 -8.36 -0.09 -25.11
C LEU A 521 -9.56 0.22 -26.02
N GLY A 522 -10.60 0.89 -25.51
CA GLY A 522 -11.77 1.32 -26.29
C GLY A 522 -11.38 2.20 -27.47
N LYS A 523 -10.43 3.12 -27.26
CA LYS A 523 -9.85 3.96 -28.33
C LYS A 523 -9.15 3.13 -29.42
N LEU A 524 -8.58 1.98 -29.08
CA LEU A 524 -7.88 1.10 -30.03
C LEU A 524 -8.80 0.19 -30.85
N GLY A 525 -10.10 0.16 -30.54
CA GLY A 525 -11.07 -0.67 -31.26
C GLY A 525 -10.99 -2.18 -30.94
N ASN A 526 -10.42 -2.58 -29.80
CA ASN A 526 -10.18 -4.00 -29.47
C ASN A 526 -11.08 -4.51 -28.30
N PRO A 527 -12.29 -5.04 -28.59
CA PRO A 527 -13.22 -5.51 -27.56
C PRO A 527 -12.74 -6.80 -26.87
N ASP A 528 -12.08 -7.70 -27.61
CA ASP A 528 -11.64 -9.00 -27.06
C ASP A 528 -10.60 -8.80 -25.94
N MET A 529 -9.72 -7.80 -26.07
CA MET A 529 -8.77 -7.44 -25.01
C MET A 529 -9.45 -6.78 -23.81
N ILE A 530 -10.51 -5.98 -24.01
CA ILE A 530 -11.31 -5.41 -22.91
C ILE A 530 -11.93 -6.54 -22.09
N ASP A 531 -12.54 -7.53 -22.76
CA ASP A 531 -13.12 -8.70 -22.09
C ASP A 531 -12.07 -9.53 -21.35
N GLN A 532 -10.93 -9.84 -21.98
CA GLN A 532 -9.86 -10.59 -21.32
C GLN A 532 -9.30 -9.88 -20.08
N MET A 533 -9.04 -8.57 -20.16
CA MET A 533 -8.56 -7.79 -19.01
C MET A 533 -9.61 -7.71 -17.90
N TYR A 534 -10.87 -7.46 -18.23
CA TYR A 534 -11.93 -7.33 -17.24
C TYR A 534 -12.28 -8.67 -16.58
N LEU A 535 -12.34 -9.77 -17.33
CA LEU A 535 -12.58 -11.12 -16.79
C LEU A 535 -11.43 -11.59 -15.88
N ASN A 536 -10.16 -11.30 -16.22
CA ASN A 536 -9.03 -11.64 -15.36
C ASN A 536 -9.05 -10.80 -14.07
N PHE A 537 -9.29 -9.50 -14.17
CA PHE A 537 -9.43 -8.61 -13.01
C PHE A 537 -10.55 -9.05 -12.06
N THR A 538 -11.76 -9.27 -12.59
CA THR A 538 -12.92 -9.70 -11.79
C THR A 538 -12.71 -11.09 -11.18
N SER A 539 -12.13 -12.04 -11.90
CA SER A 539 -11.73 -13.36 -11.37
C SER A 539 -10.73 -13.25 -10.22
N ARG A 540 -9.73 -12.36 -10.33
CA ARG A 540 -8.75 -12.10 -9.26
C ARG A 540 -9.41 -11.46 -8.04
N MET A 541 -10.27 -10.46 -8.24
CA MET A 541 -11.02 -9.79 -7.17
C MET A 541 -11.99 -10.72 -6.46
N SER A 542 -12.73 -11.55 -7.20
CA SER A 542 -13.61 -12.59 -6.66
C SER A 542 -12.82 -13.59 -5.81
N THR A 543 -11.69 -14.10 -6.32
CA THR A 543 -10.79 -15.01 -5.58
C THR A 543 -10.31 -14.43 -4.25
N LEU A 544 -9.98 -13.13 -4.20
CA LEU A 544 -9.43 -12.47 -3.01
C LEU A 544 -10.50 -12.04 -2.01
N SER A 545 -11.70 -11.74 -2.49
CA SER A 545 -12.85 -11.35 -1.68
C SER A 545 -13.69 -12.53 -1.19
N GLU A 546 -13.33 -13.77 -1.58
CA GLU A 546 -14.12 -14.99 -1.31
C GLU A 546 -15.50 -14.92 -1.98
N GLY A 547 -15.57 -14.34 -3.19
CA GLY A 547 -16.79 -14.20 -4.00
C GLY A 547 -17.72 -13.05 -3.61
N THR A 548 -17.35 -12.24 -2.61
CA THR A 548 -18.23 -11.20 -2.04
C THR A 548 -18.10 -9.83 -2.70
N TRP A 549 -16.98 -9.54 -3.38
CA TRP A 549 -16.81 -8.27 -4.09
C TRP A 549 -17.63 -8.25 -5.38
N LYS A 550 -18.25 -7.11 -5.64
CA LYS A 550 -18.91 -6.77 -6.91
C LYS A 550 -18.25 -5.52 -7.49
N PRO A 551 -18.12 -5.41 -8.82
CA PRO A 551 -17.73 -4.16 -9.46
C PRO A 551 -18.73 -3.05 -9.13
N ASN A 552 -18.25 -1.81 -9.11
CA ASN A 552 -19.12 -0.64 -9.04
C ASN A 552 -19.81 -0.42 -10.40
N HIS A 553 -21.06 0.05 -10.38
CA HIS A 553 -21.84 0.36 -11.58
C HIS A 553 -21.10 1.30 -12.57
N ALA A 554 -20.30 2.24 -12.05
CA ALA A 554 -19.48 3.12 -12.91
C ALA A 554 -18.35 2.38 -13.64
N THR A 555 -17.87 1.24 -13.12
CA THR A 555 -16.90 0.39 -13.80
C THR A 555 -17.57 -0.43 -14.90
N GLU A 556 -18.77 -0.96 -14.64
CA GLU A 556 -19.55 -1.70 -15.63
C GLU A 556 -20.00 -0.78 -16.78
N SER A 557 -20.39 0.46 -16.46
CA SER A 557 -20.69 1.51 -17.44
C SER A 557 -19.50 1.83 -18.35
N ASP A 558 -18.32 2.12 -17.78
CA ASP A 558 -17.10 2.39 -18.57
C ASP A 558 -16.72 1.20 -19.48
N VAL A 559 -16.91 -0.04 -19.00
CA VAL A 559 -16.66 -1.26 -19.80
C VAL A 559 -17.66 -1.39 -20.95
N ALA A 560 -18.94 -1.10 -20.70
CA ALA A 560 -19.98 -1.13 -21.74
C ALA A 560 -19.77 -0.03 -22.79
N GLU A 561 -19.47 1.20 -22.36
CA GLU A 561 -19.17 2.34 -23.23
C GLU A 561 -17.93 2.06 -24.10
N ALA A 562 -16.83 1.59 -23.50
CA ALA A 562 -15.63 1.23 -24.25
C ALA A 562 -15.90 0.16 -25.32
N LYS A 563 -16.74 -0.85 -25.02
CA LYS A 563 -17.17 -1.85 -26.00
C LYS A 563 -18.04 -1.24 -27.10
N GLN A 564 -19.00 -0.39 -26.77
CA GLN A 564 -19.84 0.31 -27.75
C GLN A 564 -18.96 1.12 -28.72
N THR A 565 -18.01 1.91 -28.20
CA THR A 565 -17.01 2.61 -29.02
C THR A 565 -16.28 1.68 -29.99
N THR A 566 -15.81 0.51 -29.54
CA THR A 566 -15.15 -0.45 -30.46
C THR A 566 -16.11 -0.98 -31.54
N SER A 567 -17.41 -1.13 -31.24
CA SER A 567 -18.39 -1.59 -32.22
C SER A 567 -18.67 -0.54 -33.29
N GLU A 568 -18.72 0.74 -32.94
CA GLU A 568 -18.86 1.85 -33.90
C GLU A 568 -17.68 1.90 -34.88
N TYR A 569 -16.44 1.73 -34.39
CA TYR A 569 -15.26 1.60 -35.25
C TYR A 569 -15.30 0.36 -36.16
N ARG A 570 -15.82 -0.77 -35.65
CA ARG A 570 -16.01 -2.00 -36.44
C ARG A 570 -17.06 -1.87 -37.54
N PHE A 571 -18.15 -1.14 -37.32
CA PHE A 571 -19.19 -0.95 -38.33
C PHE A 571 -18.83 0.17 -39.33
N SER A 572 -18.25 1.27 -38.85
CA SER A 572 -17.79 2.38 -39.71
C SER A 572 -16.73 1.96 -40.74
N SER A 573 -15.85 1.03 -40.38
CA SER A 573 -14.87 0.40 -41.30
C SER A 573 -15.45 -0.66 -42.25
N GLN A 574 -16.71 -1.05 -42.08
CA GLN A 574 -17.45 -1.99 -42.94
C GLN A 574 -18.46 -1.31 -43.85
N ILE A 575 -18.75 -0.02 -43.68
CA ILE A 575 -19.50 0.78 -44.65
C ILE A 575 -18.54 1.07 -45.81
N PRO A 576 -18.72 0.49 -47.01
CA PRO A 576 -17.94 0.91 -48.15
C PRO A 576 -18.24 2.38 -48.39
N SER A 577 -17.18 3.20 -48.44
CA SER A 577 -17.27 4.57 -48.90
C SER A 577 -17.92 4.56 -50.29
N HIS A 578 -19.18 4.98 -50.38
CA HIS A 578 -19.91 4.99 -51.64
C HIS A 578 -19.17 5.97 -52.56
N HIS A 579 -18.43 5.42 -53.53
CA HIS A 579 -17.63 6.22 -54.44
C HIS A 579 -18.57 6.80 -55.49
N ASP A 580 -19.20 7.93 -55.16
CA ASP A 580 -20.05 8.66 -56.08
C ASP A 580 -19.22 9.05 -57.31
N GLY A 581 -19.55 8.41 -58.43
CA GLY A 581 -18.84 8.61 -59.69
C GLY A 581 -19.14 9.96 -60.32
N LYS A 582 -18.14 10.50 -61.01
CA LYS A 582 -18.28 11.49 -62.09
C LYS A 582 -17.37 11.10 -63.24
#